data_AF-A0A9Y2IEA5-F1
#
_entry.id   AF-A0A9Y2IEA5-F1
#
_cell.length_a   1.000
_cell.length_b   1.000
_cell.length_c   1.000
_cell.angle_alpha   90.00
_cell.angle_beta   90.00
_cell.angle_gamma   90.00
#
_symmetry.space_group_name_H-M   'P 1'
#
loop_
_entity.id
_entity.type
_entity.pdbx_description
1 polymer ?
#
loop_
_entity_poly.entity_id
_entity_poly.type
_entity_poly.pdbx_seq_one_letter_code
_entity_poly.pdbx_strand_id
1 'polypeptide(L)'
;MSPRAVVVGPPGSGKSTVGPLLAEALGVAFRDTDDDIVERAGRAISDIFAEDGEQAFRALEAQAVATALDEHDGVLSLGGGAPLTPETRAVLAKHTVVFLNVGLAAGVQRTGLSSARPLLAGVNPRATFKSLLDARLPVYREVATVEIETDHQSPAEVVAAAVAAIEPAEAREQ
;
A
#
# COMPACT_ATOMS: atom_id res chain seq x y z
N MET A 1 9.34 -4.54 -17.74
CA MET A 1 10.35 -4.81 -16.69
C MET A 1 9.61 -5.36 -15.48
N SER A 2 10.24 -5.68 -14.33
CA SER A 2 9.47 -6.09 -13.13
C SER A 2 9.96 -5.29 -11.93
N PRO A 3 9.05 -4.71 -11.13
CA PRO A 3 9.43 -4.05 -9.89
C PRO A 3 10.24 -4.98 -9.00
N ARG A 4 11.23 -4.41 -8.32
CA ARG A 4 12.01 -5.08 -7.29
C ARG A 4 11.15 -5.48 -6.09
N ALA A 5 10.19 -4.62 -5.73
CA ALA A 5 9.21 -4.89 -4.69
C ALA A 5 7.94 -4.06 -4.92
N VAL A 6 6.79 -4.64 -4.62
CA VAL A 6 5.50 -3.96 -4.61
C VAL A 6 5.01 -3.85 -3.16
N VAL A 7 4.82 -2.64 -2.66
CA VAL A 7 4.41 -2.35 -1.28
C VAL A 7 2.90 -2.20 -1.21
N VAL A 8 2.26 -3.03 -0.36
CA VAL A 8 0.82 -3.02 -0.12
C VAL A 8 0.50 -2.90 1.37
N GLY A 9 -0.73 -2.50 1.68
CA GLY A 9 -1.22 -2.44 3.05
C GLY A 9 -2.30 -1.38 3.25
N PRO A 10 -3.02 -1.43 4.37
CA PRO A 10 -4.11 -0.49 4.66
C PRO A 10 -3.61 0.94 4.87
N PRO A 11 -4.50 1.94 4.88
CA PRO A 11 -4.16 3.28 5.34
C PRO A 11 -3.52 3.25 6.74
N GLY A 12 -2.48 4.06 6.95
CA GLY A 12 -1.73 4.09 8.22
C GLY A 12 -0.67 2.99 8.38
N SER A 13 -0.49 2.08 7.41
CA SER A 13 0.59 1.08 7.46
C SER A 13 1.98 1.63 7.18
N GLY A 14 2.09 2.87 6.72
CA GLY A 14 3.37 3.53 6.47
C GLY A 14 3.92 3.41 5.05
N LYS A 15 3.13 2.97 4.05
CA LYS A 15 3.56 2.84 2.64
C LYS A 15 4.26 4.10 2.08
N SER A 16 3.68 5.28 2.32
CA SER A 16 4.24 6.56 1.87
C SER A 16 5.56 6.95 2.55
N THR A 17 5.96 6.23 3.59
CA THR A 17 7.25 6.40 4.27
C THR A 17 8.20 5.26 3.93
N VAL A 18 7.74 4.02 4.07
CA VAL A 18 8.55 2.82 3.85
C VAL A 18 8.86 2.60 2.38
N GLY A 19 7.96 2.92 1.45
CA GLY A 19 8.17 2.77 0.02
C GLY A 19 9.40 3.54 -0.49
N PRO A 20 9.46 4.88 -0.29
CA PRO A 20 10.62 5.68 -0.68
C PRO A 20 11.91 5.25 0.02
N LEU A 21 11.85 4.95 1.33
CA LEU A 21 13.04 4.51 2.08
C LEU A 21 13.54 3.13 1.63
N LEU A 22 12.63 2.23 1.24
CA LEU A 22 12.99 0.93 0.69
C LEU A 22 13.64 1.07 -0.68
N ALA A 23 13.13 1.98 -1.53
CA ALA A 23 13.76 2.30 -2.81
C ALA A 23 15.19 2.82 -2.63
N GLU A 24 15.38 3.76 -1.70
CA GLU A 24 16.68 4.31 -1.34
C GLU A 24 17.64 3.22 -0.86
N ALA A 25 17.19 2.36 0.06
CA ALA A 25 17.99 1.26 0.60
C ALA A 25 18.41 0.23 -0.47
N LEU A 26 17.56 0.02 -1.49
CA LEU A 26 17.83 -0.89 -2.61
C LEU A 26 18.56 -0.21 -3.79
N GLY A 27 18.78 1.10 -3.74
CA GLY A 27 19.41 1.87 -4.82
C GLY A 27 18.59 1.91 -6.12
N VAL A 28 17.25 1.87 -6.03
CA VAL A 28 16.34 1.86 -7.18
C VAL A 28 15.34 3.02 -7.11
N ALA A 29 14.60 3.25 -8.19
CA ALA A 29 13.58 4.30 -8.23
C ALA A 29 12.32 3.93 -7.41
N PHE A 30 11.59 4.95 -6.95
CA PHE A 30 10.30 4.82 -6.29
C PHE A 30 9.17 5.34 -7.20
N ARG A 31 8.00 4.68 -7.18
CA ARG A 31 6.78 5.11 -7.86
C ARG A 31 5.57 4.80 -6.97
N ASP A 32 4.57 5.69 -6.93
CA ASP A 32 3.30 5.47 -6.22
C ASP A 32 2.13 5.56 -7.21
N THR A 33 1.25 4.55 -7.22
CA THR A 33 0.11 4.55 -8.14
C THR A 33 -0.94 5.59 -7.80
N ASP A 34 -1.07 6.01 -6.54
CA ASP A 34 -1.99 7.09 -6.16
C ASP A 34 -1.52 8.42 -6.79
N ASP A 35 -0.21 8.66 -6.83
CA ASP A 35 0.39 9.83 -7.49
C ASP A 35 0.20 9.77 -9.02
N ASP A 36 0.41 8.59 -9.63
CA ASP A 36 0.15 8.37 -11.07
C ASP A 36 -1.30 8.71 -11.45
N ILE A 37 -2.27 8.32 -10.61
CA ILE A 37 -3.70 8.60 -10.83
C ILE A 37 -3.95 10.11 -10.76
N VAL A 38 -3.39 10.80 -9.76
CA VAL A 38 -3.56 12.26 -9.61
C VAL A 38 -2.92 13.01 -10.78
N GLU A 39 -1.70 12.63 -11.18
CA GLU A 39 -1.01 13.25 -12.32
C GLU A 39 -1.81 13.09 -13.61
N ARG A 40 -2.29 11.87 -13.88
CA ARG A 40 -3.03 11.57 -15.11
C ARG A 40 -4.44 12.16 -15.13
N ALA A 41 -5.12 12.21 -13.99
CA ALA A 41 -6.46 12.78 -13.89
C ALA A 41 -6.44 14.31 -13.78
N GLY A 42 -5.32 14.91 -13.37
CA GLY A 42 -5.18 16.35 -13.16
C GLY A 42 -5.99 16.90 -11.99
N ARG A 43 -6.50 16.02 -11.10
CA ARG A 43 -7.34 16.35 -9.94
C ARG A 43 -7.13 15.36 -8.81
N ALA A 44 -7.53 15.74 -7.59
CA ALA A 44 -7.34 14.89 -6.42
C ALA A 44 -8.22 13.64 -6.47
N ILE A 45 -7.77 12.55 -5.85
CA ILE A 45 -8.55 11.31 -5.72
C ILE A 45 -9.93 11.58 -5.09
N SER A 46 -10.00 12.48 -4.09
CA SER A 46 -11.29 12.87 -3.48
C SER A 46 -12.29 13.41 -4.48
N ASP A 47 -11.82 14.16 -5.47
CA ASP A 47 -12.66 14.80 -6.48
C ASP A 47 -13.13 13.75 -7.51
N ILE A 48 -12.25 12.81 -7.89
CA ILE A 48 -12.61 11.66 -8.73
C ILE A 48 -13.72 10.83 -8.06
N PHE A 49 -13.59 10.53 -6.76
CA PHE A 49 -14.64 9.82 -6.03
C PHE A 49 -15.95 10.60 -5.93
N ALA A 50 -15.89 11.91 -5.74
CA ALA A 50 -17.07 12.76 -5.59
C ALA A 50 -17.82 12.96 -6.91
N GLU A 51 -17.08 13.09 -8.02
CA GLU A 51 -17.64 13.45 -9.34
C GLU A 51 -17.93 12.22 -10.20
N ASP A 52 -17.04 11.23 -10.22
CA ASP A 52 -17.15 10.05 -11.09
C ASP A 52 -17.60 8.79 -10.34
N GLY A 53 -17.48 8.79 -9.01
CA GLY A 53 -17.80 7.67 -8.15
C GLY A 53 -16.69 6.61 -8.04
N GLU A 54 -16.89 5.69 -7.09
CA GLU A 54 -15.89 4.65 -6.77
C GLU A 54 -15.59 3.73 -7.96
N GLN A 55 -16.59 3.37 -8.76
CA GLN A 55 -16.38 2.45 -9.88
C GLN A 55 -15.39 3.02 -10.92
N ALA A 56 -15.51 4.32 -11.23
CA ALA A 56 -14.60 5.00 -12.14
C ALA A 56 -13.18 5.08 -11.54
N PHE A 57 -13.07 5.43 -10.25
CA PHE A 57 -11.78 5.40 -9.56
C PHE A 57 -11.12 4.02 -9.60
N ARG A 58 -11.87 2.94 -9.34
CA ARG A 58 -11.32 1.57 -9.38
C ARG A 58 -10.82 1.18 -10.77
N ALA A 59 -11.47 1.64 -11.83
CA ALA A 59 -11.00 1.42 -13.20
C ALA A 59 -9.69 2.17 -13.48
N LEU A 60 -9.57 3.42 -13.02
CA LEU A 60 -8.34 4.20 -13.11
C LEU A 60 -7.20 3.57 -12.28
N GLU A 61 -7.51 3.14 -11.06
CA GLU A 61 -6.58 2.46 -10.15
C GLU A 61 -6.03 1.17 -10.79
N ALA A 62 -6.91 0.32 -11.33
CA ALA A 62 -6.50 -0.90 -12.01
C ALA A 62 -5.58 -0.63 -13.22
N GLN A 63 -5.88 0.41 -14.01
CA GLN A 63 -5.05 0.78 -15.16
C GLN A 63 -3.69 1.34 -14.72
N ALA A 64 -3.65 2.20 -13.69
CA ALA A 64 -2.41 2.75 -13.15
C ALA A 64 -1.50 1.64 -12.62
N VAL A 65 -2.07 0.71 -11.84
CA VAL A 65 -1.35 -0.46 -11.32
C VAL A 65 -0.78 -1.32 -12.45
N ALA A 66 -1.59 -1.67 -13.45
CA ALA A 66 -1.13 -2.49 -14.57
C ALA A 66 0.01 -1.82 -15.35
N THR A 67 -0.08 -0.51 -15.58
CA THR A 67 0.95 0.28 -16.26
C THR A 67 2.25 0.30 -15.45
N ALA A 68 2.14 0.61 -14.15
CA ALA A 68 3.30 0.69 -13.27
C ALA A 68 4.00 -0.66 -13.09
N LEU A 69 3.26 -1.77 -13.04
CA LEU A 69 3.84 -3.12 -12.98
C LEU A 69 4.60 -3.52 -14.25
N ASP A 70 4.27 -2.96 -15.41
CA ASP A 70 4.95 -3.25 -16.68
C ASP A 70 6.16 -2.33 -16.92
N GLU A 71 6.04 -1.05 -16.55
CA GLU A 71 7.01 -0.01 -16.88
C GLU A 71 8.07 0.24 -15.81
N HIS A 72 7.80 -0.08 -14.54
CA HIS A 72 8.70 0.23 -13.42
C HIS A 72 9.51 -1.00 -12.98
N ASP A 73 10.78 -0.79 -12.66
CA ASP A 73 11.71 -1.84 -12.18
C ASP A 73 12.20 -1.61 -10.73
N GLY A 74 11.79 -0.51 -10.10
CA GLY A 74 12.13 -0.17 -8.73
C GLY A 74 11.13 -0.64 -7.68
N VAL A 75 10.93 0.17 -6.63
CA VAL A 75 9.88 -0.07 -5.62
C VAL A 75 8.60 0.63 -6.05
N LEU A 76 7.50 -0.10 -6.04
CA LEU A 76 6.17 0.38 -6.40
C LEU A 76 5.25 0.38 -5.17
N SER A 77 4.67 1.52 -4.79
CA SER A 77 3.63 1.62 -3.75
C SER A 77 2.25 1.58 -4.40
N LEU A 78 1.35 0.74 -3.87
CA LEU A 78 -0.03 0.68 -4.33
C LEU A 78 -0.99 1.37 -3.36
N GLY A 79 -2.04 1.96 -3.92
CA GLY A 79 -3.20 2.43 -3.19
C GLY A 79 -3.82 1.32 -2.32
N GLY A 80 -4.32 1.68 -1.14
CA GLY A 80 -4.84 0.70 -0.16
C GLY A 80 -6.11 -0.04 -0.61
N GLY A 81 -6.69 0.31 -1.77
CA GLY A 81 -7.80 -0.42 -2.39
C GLY A 81 -7.38 -1.32 -3.54
N ALA A 82 -6.18 -1.12 -4.11
CA ALA A 82 -5.77 -1.77 -5.35
C ALA A 82 -5.82 -3.31 -5.30
N PRO A 83 -5.37 -3.99 -4.22
CA PRO A 83 -5.46 -5.46 -4.15
C PRO A 83 -6.89 -6.02 -4.08
N LEU A 84 -7.91 -5.19 -3.84
CA LEU A 84 -9.30 -5.65 -3.79
C LEU A 84 -9.85 -5.97 -5.17
N THR A 85 -9.26 -5.40 -6.22
CA THR A 85 -9.58 -5.68 -7.62
C THR A 85 -8.99 -7.04 -8.02
N PRO A 86 -9.81 -8.02 -8.46
CA PRO A 86 -9.32 -9.36 -8.84
C PRO A 86 -8.22 -9.36 -9.91
N GLU A 87 -8.33 -8.47 -10.89
CA GLU A 87 -7.35 -8.31 -11.97
C GLU A 87 -5.99 -7.89 -11.42
N THR A 88 -5.97 -6.95 -10.46
CA THR A 88 -4.76 -6.54 -9.76
C THR A 88 -4.11 -7.71 -9.03
N ARG A 89 -4.89 -8.54 -8.32
CA ARG A 89 -4.34 -9.71 -7.60
C ARG A 89 -3.68 -10.71 -8.55
N ALA A 90 -4.31 -10.98 -9.68
CA ALA A 90 -3.79 -11.92 -10.67
C ALA A 90 -2.43 -11.47 -11.23
N VAL A 91 -2.20 -10.16 -11.39
CA VAL A 91 -0.90 -9.64 -11.82
C VAL A 91 0.11 -9.66 -10.67
N LEU A 92 -0.29 -9.26 -9.46
CA LEU A 92 0.56 -9.22 -8.27
C LEU A 92 1.20 -10.58 -7.92
N ALA A 93 0.52 -11.69 -8.23
CA ALA A 93 1.03 -13.05 -8.01
C ALA A 93 2.38 -13.35 -8.70
N LYS A 94 2.82 -12.52 -9.64
CA LYS A 94 4.09 -12.65 -10.37
C LYS A 94 5.23 -11.83 -9.79
N HIS A 95 4.97 -11.04 -8.75
CA HIS A 95 5.92 -10.07 -8.21
C HIS A 95 6.19 -10.33 -6.72
N THR A 96 7.31 -9.80 -6.23
CA THR A 96 7.57 -9.71 -4.79
C THR A 96 6.65 -8.66 -4.20
N VAL A 97 5.76 -9.05 -3.29
CA VAL A 97 4.79 -8.17 -2.64
C VAL A 97 5.08 -8.09 -1.15
N VAL A 98 5.45 -6.89 -0.69
CA VAL A 98 5.70 -6.55 0.71
C VAL A 98 4.43 -5.98 1.32
N PHE A 99 3.77 -6.76 2.15
CA PHE A 99 2.62 -6.33 2.92
C PHE A 99 3.07 -5.71 4.25
N LEU A 100 2.81 -4.41 4.40
CA LEU A 100 2.96 -3.69 5.66
C LEU A 100 1.71 -3.89 6.51
N ASN A 101 1.81 -4.82 7.47
CA ASN A 101 0.74 -5.14 8.40
C ASN A 101 0.76 -4.15 9.57
N VAL A 102 -0.37 -3.49 9.77
CA VAL A 102 -0.58 -2.57 10.89
C VAL A 102 -1.83 -2.99 11.64
N GLY A 103 -1.71 -3.10 12.95
CA GLY A 103 -2.79 -3.37 13.85
C GLY A 103 -3.74 -2.19 13.97
N LEU A 104 -4.93 -2.49 14.47
CA LEU A 104 -6.02 -1.53 14.63
C LEU A 104 -5.60 -0.27 15.40
N ALA A 105 -4.86 -0.43 16.51
CA ALA A 105 -4.49 0.68 17.38
C ALA A 105 -3.53 1.67 16.68
N ALA A 106 -2.43 1.15 16.12
CA ALA A 106 -1.45 1.95 15.40
C ALA A 106 -2.04 2.57 14.13
N GLY A 107 -2.85 1.81 13.37
CA GLY A 107 -3.52 2.29 12.17
C GLY A 107 -4.43 3.49 12.44
N VAL A 108 -5.33 3.39 13.42
CA VAL A 108 -6.26 4.48 13.80
C VAL A 108 -5.52 5.74 14.24
N GLN A 109 -4.43 5.58 15.00
CA GLN A 109 -3.60 6.69 15.44
C GLN A 109 -2.91 7.40 14.26
N ARG A 110 -2.31 6.62 13.35
CA ARG A 110 -1.55 7.14 12.20
C ARG A 110 -2.44 7.77 11.14
N THR A 111 -3.68 7.32 10.98
CA THR A 111 -4.66 7.93 10.07
C THR A 111 -5.34 9.17 10.65
N GLY A 112 -4.95 9.62 11.85
CA GLY A 112 -5.56 10.80 12.49
C GLY A 112 -7.00 10.59 12.94
N LEU A 113 -7.49 9.34 12.96
CA LEU A 113 -8.85 8.99 13.39
C LEU A 113 -8.97 8.98 14.93
N SER A 114 -7.86 9.19 15.65
CA SER A 114 -7.79 9.30 17.11
C SER A 114 -8.24 10.67 17.64
N SER A 115 -8.29 11.71 16.81
CA SER A 115 -8.51 13.08 17.26
C SER A 115 -9.64 13.78 16.50
N ALA A 116 -10.74 14.03 17.23
CA ALA A 116 -11.75 15.05 17.00
C ALA A 116 -12.57 14.99 15.70
N ARG A 117 -13.75 14.34 15.77
CA ARG A 117 -15.02 14.99 15.34
C ARG A 117 -16.19 14.54 16.23
N PRO A 118 -16.50 15.28 17.32
CA PRO A 118 -17.75 15.15 18.08
C PRO A 118 -19.03 15.43 17.25
N LEU A 119 -18.92 15.63 15.93
CA LEU A 119 -20.01 15.97 15.01
C LEU A 119 -20.34 14.85 14.00
N LEU A 120 -19.62 13.72 14.00
CA LEU A 120 -20.04 12.51 13.28
C LEU A 120 -20.93 11.65 14.20
N ALA A 121 -22.11 12.18 14.52
CA ALA A 121 -23.14 11.48 15.25
C ALA A 121 -23.67 10.30 14.42
N GLY A 122 -22.99 9.15 14.46
CA GLY A 122 -23.49 7.92 13.86
C GLY A 122 -22.44 6.88 13.43
N VAL A 123 -21.18 7.26 13.24
CA VAL A 123 -20.14 6.35 12.73
C VAL A 123 -18.95 6.33 13.67
N ASN A 124 -18.75 5.22 14.39
CA ASN A 124 -17.58 5.02 15.24
C ASN A 124 -16.34 4.81 14.33
N PRO A 125 -15.38 5.76 14.28
CA PRO A 125 -14.26 5.69 13.36
C PRO A 125 -13.38 4.45 13.58
N ARG A 126 -13.21 4.05 14.85
CA ARG A 126 -12.48 2.83 15.22
C ARG A 126 -13.19 1.58 14.74
N ALA A 127 -14.52 1.51 14.87
CA ALA A 127 -15.30 0.38 14.37
C ALA A 127 -15.29 0.30 12.83
N THR A 128 -15.31 1.45 12.15
CA THR A 128 -15.22 1.54 10.69
C THR A 128 -13.87 1.07 10.20
N PHE A 129 -12.79 1.57 10.81
CA PHE A 129 -11.44 1.14 10.48
C PHE A 129 -11.21 -0.35 10.79
N LYS A 130 -11.75 -0.85 11.90
CA LYS A 130 -11.73 -2.29 12.20
C LYS A 130 -12.43 -3.10 11.11
N SER A 131 -13.64 -2.70 10.71
CA SER A 131 -14.39 -3.40 9.66
C SER A 131 -13.65 -3.38 8.32
N LEU A 132 -12.99 -2.26 8.01
CA LEU A 132 -12.12 -2.14 6.83
C LEU A 132 -10.93 -3.09 6.92
N LEU A 133 -10.23 -3.15 8.05
CA LEU A 133 -9.11 -4.08 8.24
C LEU A 133 -9.57 -5.53 8.14
N ASP A 134 -10.64 -5.91 8.84
CA ASP A 134 -11.17 -7.28 8.85
C ASP A 134 -11.53 -7.75 7.43
N ALA A 135 -12.10 -6.87 6.61
CA ALA A 135 -12.46 -7.18 5.22
C ALA A 135 -11.24 -7.27 4.28
N ARG A 136 -10.21 -6.45 4.50
CA ARG A 136 -9.06 -6.35 3.58
C ARG A 136 -7.87 -7.23 3.96
N LEU A 137 -7.74 -7.61 5.23
CA LEU A 137 -6.59 -8.40 5.72
C LEU A 137 -6.42 -9.74 5.00
N PRO A 138 -7.49 -10.54 4.72
CA PRO A 138 -7.34 -11.77 3.94
C PRO A 138 -6.77 -11.51 2.55
N VAL A 139 -7.17 -10.40 1.92
CA VAL A 139 -6.73 -10.03 0.58
C VAL A 139 -5.27 -9.59 0.57
N TYR A 140 -4.82 -8.80 1.55
CA TYR A 140 -3.40 -8.43 1.64
C TYR A 140 -2.51 -9.66 1.83
N ARG A 141 -2.95 -10.61 2.66
CA ARG A 141 -2.22 -11.87 2.88
C ARG A 141 -2.21 -12.78 1.67
N GLU A 142 -3.29 -12.79 0.89
CA GLU A 142 -3.38 -13.55 -0.36
C GLU A 142 -2.30 -13.12 -1.36
N VAL A 143 -2.06 -11.81 -1.49
CA VAL A 143 -1.08 -11.28 -2.47
C VAL A 143 0.34 -11.17 -1.92
N ALA A 144 0.53 -11.22 -0.60
CA ALA A 144 1.82 -10.99 0.03
C ALA A 144 2.81 -12.15 -0.20
N THR A 145 4.03 -11.81 -0.62
CA THR A 145 5.17 -12.74 -0.53
C THR A 145 5.93 -12.54 0.78
N VAL A 146 5.88 -11.34 1.35
CA VAL A 146 6.48 -10.96 2.63
C VAL A 146 5.45 -10.17 3.43
N GLU A 147 5.22 -10.53 4.70
CA GLU A 147 4.40 -9.78 5.65
C GLU A 147 5.30 -9.18 6.74
N ILE A 148 5.22 -7.87 6.98
CA ILE A 148 6.03 -7.15 7.97
C ILE A 148 5.11 -6.39 8.91
N GLU A 149 5.22 -6.65 10.21
CA GLU A 149 4.52 -5.89 11.24
C GLU A 149 5.07 -4.46 11.34
N THR A 150 4.23 -3.48 11.67
CA THR A 150 4.65 -2.07 11.73
C THR A 150 4.30 -1.37 13.04
N ASP A 151 3.59 -2.02 13.96
CA ASP A 151 2.97 -1.36 15.12
C ASP A 151 3.98 -0.75 16.10
N HIS A 152 5.13 -1.38 16.26
CA HIS A 152 6.17 -0.99 17.22
C HIS A 152 7.55 -0.83 16.60
N GLN A 153 7.60 -0.72 15.28
CA GLN A 153 8.83 -0.58 14.52
C GLN A 153 8.95 0.84 13.96
N SER A 154 10.15 1.39 14.03
CA SER A 154 10.53 2.58 13.30
C SER A 154 10.54 2.29 11.78
N PRO A 155 10.37 3.31 10.92
CA PRO A 155 10.46 3.11 9.48
C PRO A 155 11.78 2.44 9.04
N ALA A 156 12.89 2.76 9.72
CA ALA A 156 14.20 2.15 9.43
C ALA A 156 14.22 0.64 9.73
N GLU A 157 13.62 0.20 10.84
CA GLU A 157 13.52 -1.23 11.17
C GLU A 157 12.62 -1.99 10.19
N VAL A 158 11.51 -1.38 9.77
CA VAL A 158 10.62 -1.97 8.77
C VAL A 158 11.34 -2.11 7.42
N VAL A 159 12.09 -1.10 7.01
CA VAL A 159 12.89 -1.14 5.76
C VAL A 159 13.97 -2.20 5.85
N ALA A 160 14.72 -2.27 6.95
CA ALA A 160 15.75 -3.30 7.14
C ALA A 160 15.16 -4.72 7.08
N ALA A 161 14.00 -4.94 7.72
CA ALA A 161 13.28 -6.20 7.64
C ALA A 161 12.81 -6.52 6.21
N ALA A 162 12.33 -5.52 5.48
CA ALA A 162 11.91 -5.68 4.08
C ALA A 162 13.10 -6.07 3.19
N VAL A 163 14.20 -5.32 3.23
CA VAL A 163 15.41 -5.63 2.46
C VAL A 163 15.87 -7.05 2.75
N ALA A 164 15.99 -7.42 4.03
CA ALA A 164 16.40 -8.75 4.43
C ALA A 164 15.47 -9.83 3.85
N ALA A 165 14.15 -9.62 3.84
CA ALA A 165 13.18 -10.59 3.36
C ALA A 165 13.11 -10.70 1.82
N ILE A 166 13.43 -9.64 1.09
CA ILE A 166 13.37 -9.61 -0.38
C ILE A 166 14.67 -10.16 -1.02
N GLU A 167 15.81 -10.06 -0.31
CA GLU A 167 17.10 -10.56 -0.80
C GLU A 167 17.17 -12.10 -0.71
N PRO A 168 17.60 -12.79 -1.79
CA PRO A 168 17.82 -14.23 -1.76
C PRO A 168 18.95 -14.60 -0.80
N ALA A 169 18.86 -15.79 -0.20
CA ALA A 169 19.82 -16.27 0.81
C ALA A 169 21.29 -16.24 0.36
N GLU A 170 21.56 -16.34 -0.94
CA GLU A 170 22.92 -16.35 -1.53
C GLU A 170 23.62 -14.97 -1.51
N ALA A 171 22.89 -13.86 -1.30
CA ALA A 171 23.48 -12.53 -1.16
C ALA A 171 23.99 -12.23 0.26
N ARG A 172 23.64 -13.07 1.24
CA ARG A 172 23.93 -12.84 2.67
C ARG A 172 25.31 -13.34 3.13
N GLU A 173 26.08 -13.95 2.24
CA GLU A 173 27.39 -14.58 2.54
C GLU A 173 28.59 -13.93 1.84
N GLN A 174 28.45 -12.76 1.21
CA GLN A 174 29.56 -12.03 0.57
C GLN A 174 30.03 -10.82 1.40
#